data_AF-A0A942CYA7-F1
#
_entry.id   AF-A0A942CYA7-F1
#
_cell.length_a   1.000
_cell.length_b   1.000
_cell.length_c   1.000
_cell.angle_alpha   90.00
_cell.angle_beta   90.00
_cell.angle_gamma   90.00
#
_symmetry.space_group_name_H-M   'P 1'
#
loop_
_entity.id
_entity.type
_entity.pdbx_description
1 polymer ?
#
loop_
_entity_poly.entity_id
_entity_poly.type
_entity_poly.pdbx_seq_one_letter_code
_entity_poly.pdbx_strand_id
1 'polypeptide(L)'
;MSATGNSSYGTIRRSVLAIALALLLLALGSGQAVAGTSVPGGARTNLSIDGGTARLVGPEALITVACEGPRDGFCSGTLSFHRAGQTREEPFSVGAGSRESLAVFVGRGFAVSGGSAVAVARTAQAGGGLAQSRAVVRFR
;
A
#
# COMPACT_ATOMS: atom_id res chain seq x y z
N MET A 1 -21.34 -51.01 -50.32
CA MET A 1 -22.54 -50.22 -49.94
C MET A 1 -22.24 -49.45 -48.66
N SER A 2 -22.26 -48.12 -48.79
CA SER A 2 -22.63 -47.06 -47.83
C SER A 2 -22.22 -47.08 -46.33
N ALA A 3 -21.35 -46.12 -46.01
CA ALA A 3 -21.52 -44.97 -45.11
C ALA A 3 -21.84 -45.13 -43.60
N THR A 4 -20.94 -44.61 -42.75
CA THR A 4 -21.25 -43.83 -41.53
C THR A 4 -19.98 -43.00 -41.21
N GLY A 5 -19.95 -41.67 -41.09
CA GLY A 5 -20.98 -40.66 -40.86
C GLY A 5 -20.63 -39.84 -39.62
N ASN A 6 -19.58 -39.01 -39.70
CA ASN A 6 -19.07 -38.12 -38.65
C ASN A 6 -20.18 -37.30 -37.96
N SER A 7 -20.33 -37.44 -36.63
CA SER A 7 -21.15 -36.57 -35.79
C SER A 7 -20.36 -36.08 -34.57
N SER A 8 -19.60 -34.99 -34.74
CA SER A 8 -18.88 -34.32 -33.62
C SER A 8 -19.03 -32.79 -33.61
N TYR A 9 -19.88 -32.21 -34.47
CA TYR A 9 -19.96 -30.75 -34.64
C TYR A 9 -21.04 -30.04 -33.81
N GLY A 10 -21.90 -30.78 -33.08
CA GLY A 10 -23.04 -30.20 -32.36
C GLY A 10 -22.71 -29.61 -30.97
N THR A 11 -21.75 -30.20 -30.26
CA THR A 11 -21.50 -29.92 -28.83
C THR A 11 -20.61 -28.68 -28.62
N ILE A 12 -19.79 -28.33 -29.61
CA ILE A 12 -18.82 -27.23 -29.50
C ILE A 12 -19.52 -25.86 -29.58
N ARG A 13 -20.56 -25.71 -30.42
CA ARG A 13 -21.26 -24.43 -30.62
C ARG A 13 -22.03 -23.94 -29.39
N ARG A 14 -22.55 -24.86 -28.55
CA ARG A 14 -23.28 -24.50 -27.33
C ARG A 14 -22.36 -24.00 -26.22
N SER A 15 -21.11 -24.45 -26.21
CA SER A 15 -20.14 -24.12 -25.17
C SER A 15 -19.58 -22.70 -25.30
N VAL A 16 -19.39 -22.22 -26.54
CA VAL A 16 -18.88 -20.86 -26.81
C VAL A 16 -19.89 -19.78 -26.38
N LEU A 17 -21.19 -20.03 -26.55
CA LEU A 17 -22.23 -19.06 -26.19
C LEU A 17 -22.34 -18.84 -24.67
N ALA A 18 -22.13 -19.90 -23.87
CA ALA A 18 -22.19 -19.81 -22.41
C ALA A 18 -21.01 -19.02 -21.81
N ILE A 19 -19.81 -19.14 -22.40
CA ILE A 19 -18.61 -18.43 -21.94
C ILE A 19 -18.71 -16.93 -22.23
N ALA A 20 -19.27 -16.55 -23.38
CA ALA A 20 -19.44 -15.14 -23.74
C ALA A 20 -20.41 -14.40 -22.80
N LEU A 21 -21.47 -15.07 -22.34
CA LEU A 21 -22.45 -14.47 -21.43
C LEU A 21 -21.89 -14.27 -20.01
N ALA A 22 -21.04 -15.20 -19.54
CA ALA A 22 -20.38 -15.08 -18.24
C ALA A 22 -19.38 -13.91 -18.20
N LEU A 23 -18.61 -13.70 -19.28
CA LEU A 23 -17.70 -12.56 -19.38
C LEU A 23 -18.41 -11.20 -19.38
N LEU A 24 -19.62 -11.12 -19.95
CA LEU A 24 -20.41 -9.89 -19.96
C LEU A 24 -20.92 -9.51 -18.55
N LEU A 25 -21.27 -10.49 -17.72
CA LEU A 25 -21.76 -10.24 -16.35
C LEU A 25 -20.65 -9.80 -15.39
N LEU A 26 -19.40 -10.22 -15.59
CA LEU A 26 -18.28 -9.74 -14.78
C LEU A 26 -17.94 -8.26 -15.04
N ALA A 27 -18.30 -7.71 -16.21
CA ALA A 27 -17.99 -6.33 -16.56
C ALA A 27 -18.94 -5.29 -15.91
N LEU A 28 -20.10 -5.70 -15.39
CA LEU A 28 -21.08 -4.78 -14.78
C LEU A 28 -20.98 -4.67 -13.25
N GLY A 29 -20.08 -5.42 -12.59
CA GLY A 29 -20.03 -5.52 -11.13
C GLY A 29 -19.16 -4.48 -10.39
N SER A 30 -18.33 -3.71 -11.08
CA SER A 30 -17.36 -2.80 -10.45
C SER A 30 -17.90 -1.38 -10.32
N GLY A 31 -18.89 -1.18 -9.46
CA GLY A 31 -19.54 0.12 -9.28
C GLY A 31 -20.16 0.34 -7.91
N GLN A 32 -19.56 -0.19 -6.83
CA GLN A 32 -20.00 0.18 -5.49
C GLN A 32 -19.32 1.49 -5.08
N ALA A 33 -19.98 2.61 -5.39
CA ALA A 33 -19.72 3.87 -4.74
C ALA A 33 -20.16 3.73 -3.27
N VAL A 34 -19.18 3.50 -2.39
CA VAL A 34 -19.42 3.50 -0.95
C VAL A 34 -19.79 4.93 -0.56
N ALA A 35 -21.09 5.17 -0.36
CA ALA A 35 -21.60 6.40 0.20
C ALA A 35 -21.03 6.54 1.62
N GLY A 36 -20.16 7.54 1.81
CA GLY A 36 -19.49 7.79 3.07
C GLY A 36 -20.48 8.13 4.18
N THR A 37 -20.70 7.18 5.08
CA THR A 37 -21.18 7.48 6.42
C THR A 37 -20.08 8.28 7.11
N SER A 38 -20.36 9.55 7.43
CA SER A 38 -19.48 10.38 8.23
C SER A 38 -19.40 9.78 9.64
N VAL A 39 -18.36 8.97 9.87
CA VAL A 39 -18.02 8.45 11.19
C VAL A 39 -17.73 9.66 12.09
N PRO A 40 -18.46 9.85 13.21
CA PRO A 40 -18.26 11.00 14.07
C PRO A 40 -16.83 11.01 14.60
N GLY A 41 -16.08 12.06 14.24
CA GLY A 41 -14.83 12.48 14.86
C GLY A 41 -13.89 11.35 15.29
N GLY A 42 -13.57 10.42 14.39
CA GLY A 42 -12.59 9.36 14.65
C GLY A 42 -11.28 9.98 15.16
N ALA A 43 -10.77 9.46 16.28
CA ALA A 43 -9.56 9.98 16.88
C ALA A 43 -8.40 9.97 15.87
N ARG A 44 -7.71 11.11 15.77
CA ARG A 44 -6.63 11.29 14.78
C ARG A 44 -5.38 10.56 15.24
N THR A 45 -4.79 9.78 14.34
CA THR A 45 -3.49 9.14 14.55
C THR A 45 -2.50 9.70 13.54
N ASN A 46 -1.24 9.85 13.93
CA ASN A 46 -0.22 10.37 13.03
C ASN A 46 1.12 9.68 13.28
N LEU A 47 1.75 9.19 12.22
CA LEU A 47 3.11 8.69 12.32
C LEU A 47 4.10 9.86 12.26
N SER A 48 4.89 10.09 13.30
CA SER A 48 6.02 11.00 13.28
C SER A 48 7.34 10.22 13.09
N ILE A 49 8.29 10.84 12.38
CA ILE A 49 9.62 10.27 12.14
C ILE A 49 10.56 10.87 13.17
N ASP A 50 11.06 10.03 14.07
CA ASP A 50 11.79 10.46 15.25
C ASP A 50 13.31 10.54 14.98
N GLY A 51 13.96 11.53 15.58
CA GLY A 51 15.43 11.68 15.54
C GLY A 51 16.05 12.10 14.20
N GLY A 52 15.31 12.10 13.08
CA GLY A 52 15.81 12.57 11.78
C GLY A 52 17.04 11.81 11.27
N THR A 53 17.27 10.60 11.78
CA THR A 53 18.38 9.73 11.39
C THR A 53 17.89 8.33 11.07
N ALA A 54 18.50 7.71 10.07
CA ALA A 54 18.29 6.32 9.72
C ALA A 54 19.62 5.58 9.74
N ARG A 55 19.63 4.37 10.26
CA ARG A 55 20.81 3.50 10.15
C ARG A 55 20.67 2.62 8.92
N LEU A 56 21.69 2.60 8.07
CA LEU A 56 21.69 1.71 6.90
C LEU A 56 22.16 0.30 7.29
N VAL A 57 21.38 -0.71 6.88
CA VAL A 57 21.69 -2.13 7.07
C VAL A 57 21.44 -2.85 5.74
N GLY A 58 22.50 -3.05 4.95
CA GLY A 58 22.33 -3.57 3.60
C GLY A 58 21.41 -2.65 2.77
N PRO A 59 20.42 -3.17 2.03
CA PRO A 59 19.50 -2.34 1.23
C PRO A 59 18.37 -1.70 2.06
N GLU A 60 18.38 -1.86 3.38
CA GLU A 60 17.35 -1.36 4.28
C GLU A 60 17.83 -0.16 5.10
N ALA A 61 16.89 0.67 5.50
CA ALA A 61 17.08 1.76 6.44
C ALA A 61 16.24 1.49 7.70
N LEU A 62 16.89 1.45 8.86
CA LEU A 62 16.24 1.39 10.16
C LEU A 62 15.92 2.79 10.65
N ILE A 63 14.64 3.07 10.84
CA ILE A 63 14.14 4.43 11.15
C ILE A 63 13.25 4.35 12.36
N THR A 64 13.55 5.17 13.37
CA THR A 64 12.68 5.31 14.53
C THR A 64 11.49 6.17 14.17
N VAL A 65 10.30 5.66 14.45
CA VAL A 65 9.03 6.36 14.26
C VAL A 65 8.22 6.29 15.55
N ALA A 66 7.31 7.25 15.73
CA ALA A 66 6.34 7.22 16.80
C ALA A 66 4.94 7.36 16.22
N CYS A 67 4.02 6.51 16.69
CA CYS A 67 2.61 6.66 16.33
C CYS A 67 1.91 7.46 17.43
N GLU A 68 1.57 8.71 17.11
CA GLU A 68 0.88 9.62 18.01
C GLU A 68 -0.64 9.43 17.88
N GLY A 69 -1.35 9.30 18.99
CA GLY A 69 -2.80 9.10 19.02
C GLY A 69 -3.27 8.33 20.26
N PRO A 70 -4.57 7.99 20.34
CA PRO A 70 -5.12 7.19 21.44
C PRO A 70 -4.54 5.77 21.42
N ARG A 71 -4.26 5.20 22.59
CA ARG A 71 -3.49 3.95 22.78
C ARG A 71 -4.08 2.70 22.13
N ASP A 72 -5.36 2.70 21.79
CA ASP A 72 -6.06 1.50 21.28
C ASP A 72 -6.12 1.43 19.74
N GLY A 73 -5.34 2.29 19.04
CA GLY A 73 -5.34 2.39 17.58
C GLY A 73 -4.04 1.93 16.90
N PHE A 74 -3.95 2.20 15.59
CA PHE A 74 -2.75 2.03 14.79
C PHE A 74 -2.52 3.24 13.89
N CYS A 75 -1.27 3.55 13.61
CA CYS A 75 -0.90 4.36 12.45
C CYS A 75 -0.58 3.40 11.30
N SER A 76 -1.36 3.48 10.22
CA SER A 76 -1.10 2.68 9.02
C SER A 76 -1.12 3.57 7.78
N GLY A 77 -0.33 3.19 6.78
CA GLY A 77 -0.28 3.88 5.49
C GLY A 77 1.03 3.68 4.78
N THR A 78 1.56 4.74 4.18
CA THR A 78 2.74 4.68 3.30
C THR A 78 3.81 5.64 3.77
N LEU A 79 5.05 5.15 3.84
CA LEU A 79 6.24 5.94 4.11
C LEU A 79 7.06 6.07 2.83
N SER A 80 7.18 7.29 2.32
CA SER A 80 7.87 7.59 1.06
C SER A 80 9.22 8.28 1.32
N PHE A 81 10.29 7.81 0.69
CA PHE A 81 11.64 8.40 0.70
C PHE A 81 11.95 9.04 -0.64
N HIS A 82 12.30 10.32 -0.63
CA HIS A 82 12.70 11.07 -1.81
C HIS A 82 14.18 11.48 -1.72
N ARG A 83 14.99 11.07 -2.71
CA ARG A 83 16.41 11.45 -2.83
C ARG A 83 16.85 11.40 -4.28
N ALA A 84 17.57 12.43 -4.74
CA ALA A 84 18.18 12.47 -6.08
C ALA A 84 17.21 12.08 -7.22
N GLY A 85 15.96 12.56 -7.16
CA GLY A 85 14.91 12.25 -8.14
C GLY A 85 14.30 10.85 -8.02
N GLN A 86 14.79 10.01 -7.11
CA GLN A 86 14.21 8.70 -6.81
C GLN A 86 13.21 8.81 -5.67
N THR A 87 12.08 8.12 -5.82
CA THR A 87 11.08 7.92 -4.77
C THR A 87 10.96 6.43 -4.47
N ARG A 88 10.96 6.07 -3.20
CA ARG A 88 10.68 4.72 -2.71
C ARG A 88 9.54 4.79 -1.71
N GLU A 89 8.61 3.87 -1.78
CA GLU A 89 7.44 3.85 -0.93
C GLU A 89 7.36 2.49 -0.25
N GLU A 90 7.12 2.51 1.06
CA GLU A 90 6.99 1.30 1.86
C GLU A 90 5.72 1.38 2.71
N PRO A 91 4.86 0.36 2.70
CA PRO A 91 3.73 0.30 3.61
C PRO A 91 4.21 0.15 5.06
N PHE A 92 3.49 0.75 6.00
CA PHE A 92 3.76 0.59 7.43
C PHE A 92 2.48 0.37 8.23
N SER A 93 2.65 -0.24 9.41
CA SER A 93 1.65 -0.32 10.47
C SER A 93 2.37 -0.29 11.82
N VAL A 94 2.00 0.63 12.70
CA VAL A 94 2.63 0.87 14.01
C VAL A 94 1.53 1.05 15.06
N GLY A 95 1.67 0.42 16.23
CA GLY A 95 0.69 0.55 17.32
C GLY A 95 0.60 1.98 17.85
N ALA A 96 -0.61 2.47 18.15
CA ALA A 96 -0.76 3.82 18.66
C ALA A 96 -0.18 3.99 20.07
N GLY A 97 0.47 5.13 20.29
CA GLY A 97 1.23 5.40 21.52
C GLY A 97 2.55 4.65 21.62
N SER A 98 2.98 3.94 20.57
CA SER A 98 4.26 3.24 20.53
C SER A 98 5.36 4.06 19.82
N ARG A 99 6.60 3.72 20.14
CA ARG A 99 7.81 4.15 19.43
C ARG A 99 8.53 2.88 18.96
N GLU A 100 8.72 2.76 17.66
CA GLU A 100 9.24 1.55 17.03
C GLU A 100 10.30 1.88 16.00
N SER A 101 11.15 0.90 15.68
CA SER A 101 12.11 1.01 14.58
C SER A 101 11.59 0.22 13.38
N LEU A 102 11.29 0.92 12.28
CA LEU A 102 10.86 0.30 11.03
C LEU A 102 12.07 0.04 10.14
N ALA A 103 12.14 -1.19 9.61
CA ALA A 103 13.03 -1.52 8.51
C ALA A 103 12.34 -1.18 7.20
N VAL A 104 12.93 -0.28 6.42
CA VAL A 104 12.38 0.17 5.15
C VAL A 104 13.33 -0.16 4.03
N PHE A 105 12.86 -0.84 3.00
CA PHE A 105 13.66 -1.11 1.82
C PHE A 105 13.87 0.18 1.00
N VAL A 106 15.06 0.76 1.11
CA VAL A 106 15.46 1.97 0.36
C VAL A 106 16.23 1.63 -0.91
N GLY A 107 16.66 0.38 -1.04
CA GLY A 107 17.41 -0.14 -2.18
C GLY A 107 18.90 0.23 -2.15
N ARG A 108 19.68 -0.46 -2.99
CA ARG A 108 21.15 -0.35 -2.97
C ARG A 108 21.64 1.08 -3.20
N GLY A 109 21.01 1.86 -4.08
CA GLY A 109 21.43 3.23 -4.37
C GLY A 109 21.42 4.17 -3.15
N PHE A 110 20.50 3.94 -2.20
CA PHE A 110 20.42 4.70 -0.95
C PHE A 110 21.42 4.19 0.10
N ALA A 111 21.69 2.89 0.08
CA ALA A 111 22.50 2.17 1.07
C ALA A 111 24.02 2.36 0.95
N VAL A 112 24.56 2.55 -0.26
CA VAL A 112 26.01 2.66 -0.45
C VAL A 112 26.58 4.06 -0.22
N SER A 113 25.72 5.08 -0.18
CA SER A 113 26.15 6.45 0.00
C SER A 113 25.35 7.08 1.12
N GLY A 114 25.99 7.38 2.25
CA GLY A 114 25.41 8.24 3.27
C GLY A 114 24.84 9.53 2.68
N GLY A 115 24.03 10.27 3.43
CA GLY A 115 23.39 11.48 2.92
C GLY A 115 22.03 11.72 3.56
N SER A 116 21.16 12.45 2.88
CA SER A 116 19.81 12.75 3.38
C SER A 116 18.73 12.42 2.35
N ALA A 117 17.58 11.95 2.84
CA ALA A 117 16.34 11.87 2.09
C ALA A 117 15.24 12.66 2.79
N VAL A 118 14.25 13.07 2.02
CA VAL A 118 12.98 13.54 2.58
C VAL A 118 12.10 12.32 2.78
N ALA A 119 11.72 12.05 4.02
CA ALA A 119 10.76 11.03 4.38
C ALA A 119 9.39 11.68 4.59
N VAL A 120 8.36 11.08 4.00
CA VAL A 120 6.97 11.53 4.08
C VAL A 120 6.12 10.36 4.54
N ALA A 121 5.54 10.43 5.73
CA ALA A 121 4.58 9.43 6.19
C ALA A 121 3.17 9.93 5.87
N ARG A 122 2.40 9.11 5.17
CA ARG A 122 0.96 9.32 4.95
C ARG A 122 0.22 8.29 5.77
N THR A 123 -0.55 8.75 6.76
CA THR A 123 -1.27 7.92 7.73
C THR A 123 -2.77 7.99 7.47
N ALA A 124 -3.41 6.85 7.19
CA ALA A 124 -4.85 6.77 7.04
C ALA A 124 -5.57 7.14 8.34
N GLN A 125 -6.66 7.91 8.23
CA GLN A 125 -7.46 8.34 9.38
C GLN A 125 -8.75 7.55 9.47
N ALA A 126 -9.17 7.21 10.69
CA ALA A 126 -10.42 6.49 10.94
C ALA A 126 -11.67 7.25 10.46
N GLY A 127 -11.64 8.58 10.52
CA GLY A 127 -12.70 9.45 9.97
C GLY A 127 -12.61 9.71 8.46
N GLY A 128 -11.67 9.04 7.76
CA GLY A 128 -11.36 9.28 6.35
C GLY A 128 -10.28 10.36 6.15
N GLY A 129 -9.64 10.33 4.98
CA GLY A 129 -8.51 11.20 4.63
C GLY A 129 -7.15 10.68 5.11
N LEU A 130 -6.12 11.50 4.91
CA LEU A 130 -4.73 11.19 5.23
C LEU A 130 -4.13 12.29 6.10
N ALA A 131 -3.49 11.92 7.22
CA ALA A 131 -2.54 12.78 7.91
C ALA A 131 -1.17 12.63 7.24
N GLN A 132 -0.44 13.73 7.09
CA GLN A 132 0.89 13.71 6.50
C GLN A 132 1.90 14.30 7.46
N SER A 133 2.99 13.57 7.68
CA SER A 133 4.18 14.08 8.35
C SER A 133 5.37 14.06 7.40
N ARG A 134 6.33 14.95 7.63
CA ARG A 134 7.52 15.09 6.79
C ARG A 134 8.74 15.33 7.66
N ALA A 135 9.82 14.60 7.38
CA ALA A 135 11.10 14.81 8.03
C ALA A 135 12.24 14.69 7.03
N VAL A 136 13.35 15.38 7.29
CA VAL A 136 14.62 15.11 6.62
C VAL A 136 15.35 14.06 7.43
N VAL A 137 15.65 12.93 6.80
CA VAL A 137 16.30 11.78 7.43
C VAL A 137 17.72 11.66 6.91
N ARG A 138 18.69 11.64 7.82
CA ARG A 138 20.11 11.46 7.52
C ARG A 138 20.50 9.99 7.68
N PHE A 139 21.00 9.38 6.61
CA PHE A 139 21.51 8.02 6.61
C PHE A 139 22.92 7.96 7.19
N ARG A 140 23.11 7.05 8.14
CA ARG A 140 24.39 6.78 8.82
C ARG A 140 24.76 5.31 8.75
#